data_AF-A0AAD1IVM8-F1
#
_entry.id   AF-A0AAD1IVM8-F1
#
_cell.length_a   1.000
_cell.length_b   1.000
_cell.length_c   1.000
_cell.angle_alpha   90.00
_cell.angle_beta   90.00
_cell.angle_gamma   90.00
#
_symmetry.space_group_name_H-M   'P 1'
#
loop_
_entity.id
_entity.type
_entity.pdbx_description
1 polymer ?
#
loop_
_entity_poly.entity_id
_entity_poly.type
_entity_poly.pdbx_seq_one_letter_code
_entity_poly.pdbx_strand_id
1 'polypeptide(L)' 'MTETVVAVEPSQNPDDEAAVAAIDVPDSGEVDELEVARELVRQAREAGVSLTGPGGLLKAMTKTVIETALD' A
#
# COMPACT_ATOMS: atom_id res chain seq x y z
N MET A 1 25.98 30.89 -12.65
CA MET A 1 27.14 30.19 -12.06
C MET A 1 26.59 29.12 -11.12
N THR A 2 27.24 27.97 -11.07
CA THR A 2 26.72 26.62 -10.77
C THR A 2 26.20 26.36 -9.36
N GLU A 3 25.26 25.41 -9.30
CA GLU A 3 24.61 24.79 -8.15
C GLU A 3 25.60 23.95 -7.32
N THR A 4 25.45 23.96 -5.99
CA THR A 4 26.04 22.95 -5.09
C THR A 4 24.90 22.34 -4.28
N VAL A 5 24.31 21.27 -4.80
CA VAL A 5 23.46 20.38 -4.00
C VAL A 5 24.40 19.42 -3.30
N VAL A 6 24.49 19.55 -1.97
CA VAL A 6 25.14 18.56 -1.12
C VAL A 6 24.29 17.29 -1.19
N ALA A 7 24.81 16.25 -1.83
CA ALA A 7 24.24 14.92 -1.72
C ALA A 7 24.35 14.49 -0.25
N VAL A 8 23.23 14.53 0.46
CA VAL A 8 23.07 13.77 1.70
C VAL A 8 22.94 12.32 1.27
N GLU A 9 24.06 11.60 1.33
CA GLU A 9 24.03 10.14 1.33
C GLU A 9 23.14 9.71 2.50
N PRO A 10 22.12 8.87 2.28
CA PRO A 10 21.31 8.35 3.37
C PRO A 10 22.27 7.56 4.27
N SER A 11 22.44 8.02 5.51
CA SER A 11 23.21 7.30 6.52
C SER A 11 22.60 5.91 6.67
N GLN A 12 23.25 4.90 6.06
CA GLN A 12 22.91 3.50 6.24
C GLN A 12 23.41 3.11 7.63
N ASN A 13 22.62 3.46 8.65
CA ASN A 13 22.85 2.97 10.01
C ASN A 13 22.42 1.49 10.00
N PRO A 14 23.33 0.54 10.23
CA PRO A 14 23.01 -0.90 10.16
C PRO A 14 22.08 -1.37 11.30
N ASP A 15 21.67 -0.47 12.19
CA ASP A 15 20.74 -0.76 13.28
C ASP A 15 19.25 -0.55 12.90
N ASP A 16 18.96 -0.15 11.65
CA ASP A 16 17.58 0.00 11.12
C ASP A 16 16.99 -1.30 10.56
N GLU A 17 17.58 -2.46 10.87
CA GLU A 17 17.05 -3.78 10.49
C GLU A 17 15.87 -4.23 11.39
N ALA A 18 15.48 -3.43 12.39
CA ALA A 18 14.40 -3.77 13.34
C ALA A 18 13.05 -3.08 13.05
N ALA A 19 12.93 -2.23 12.03
CA ALA A 19 11.70 -1.46 11.76
C ALA A 19 10.89 -1.89 10.53
N VAL A 20 11.33 -2.89 9.78
CA VAL A 20 10.43 -3.68 8.91
C VAL A 20 9.96 -4.88 9.72
N ALA A 21 9.00 -4.65 10.60
CA ALA A 21 8.21 -5.75 11.15
C ALA A 21 7.62 -6.50 9.95
N ALA A 22 8.23 -7.63 9.61
CA ALA A 22 7.68 -8.57 8.67
C ALA A 22 6.30 -8.95 9.21
N ILE A 23 5.26 -8.44 8.54
CA ILE A 23 3.92 -8.97 8.72
C ILE A 23 4.02 -10.36 8.08
N ASP A 24 4.36 -11.36 8.88
CA ASP A 24 4.27 -12.76 8.49
C ASP A 24 2.78 -13.11 8.40
N VAL A 25 2.17 -12.74 7.26
CA VAL A 25 0.83 -13.18 6.91
C VAL A 25 0.98 -14.64 6.49
N PRO A 26 0.33 -15.59 7.16
CA PRO A 26 0.40 -16.99 6.76
C PRO A 26 -0.16 -17.14 5.34
N ASP A 27 0.62 -17.78 4.46
CA ASP A 27 0.22 -18.19 3.11
C ASP A 27 -0.99 -19.12 3.22
N SER A 28 -2.16 -18.50 3.09
CA SER A 28 -3.46 -19.15 3.16
C SER A 28 -3.91 -19.44 1.73
N GLY A 29 -3.15 -20.28 1.04
CA GLY A 29 -3.46 -20.80 -0.29
C GLY A 29 -3.25 -19.78 -1.41
N GLU A 30 -2.00 -19.40 -1.67
CA GLU A 30 -1.44 -18.69 -2.84
C GLU A 30 -2.45 -17.96 -3.74
N VAL A 31 -3.17 -17.00 -3.17
CA VAL A 31 -3.76 -15.92 -3.96
C VAL A 31 -2.67 -14.89 -4.11
N ASP A 32 -2.24 -14.60 -5.34
CA ASP A 32 -1.34 -13.47 -5.57
C ASP A 32 -2.11 -12.18 -5.26
N GLU A 33 -1.95 -11.66 -4.04
CA GLU A 33 -2.68 -10.49 -3.56
C GLU A 33 -2.37 -9.26 -4.40
N LEU A 34 -1.20 -9.23 -5.02
CA LEU A 34 -0.75 -8.15 -5.87
C LEU A 34 -1.47 -8.21 -7.23
N GLU A 35 -1.65 -9.40 -7.80
CA GLU A 35 -2.48 -9.61 -8.98
C GLU A 35 -3.93 -9.17 -8.71
N VAL A 36 -4.51 -9.60 -7.58
CA VAL A 36 -5.87 -9.21 -7.18
C VAL A 36 -5.99 -7.69 -7.02
N ALA A 37 -5.03 -7.05 -6.32
CA ALA A 37 -5.03 -5.61 -6.14
C ALA A 37 -4.92 -4.86 -7.49
N ARG A 38 -4.11 -5.35 -8.44
CA ARG A 38 -4.00 -4.76 -9.78
C ARG A 38 -5.31 -4.83 -10.54
N GLU A 39 -5.99 -5.98 -10.48
CA GLU A 39 -7.27 -6.18 -11.15
C GLU A 39 -8.36 -5.28 -10.56
N LEU A 40 -8.42 -5.15 -9.23
CA LEU A 40 -9.34 -4.22 -8.56
C LEU A 40 -9.08 -2.76 -8.97
N VAL A 41 -7.81 -2.36 -9.08
CA VAL A 41 -7.42 -1.02 -9.56
C VAL A 41 -7.85 -0.81 -11.02
N ARG A 42 -7.68 -1.82 -11.89
CA ARG A 42 -8.13 -1.75 -13.29
C ARG A 42 -9.64 -1.55 -13.35
N GLN A 43 -10.41 -2.35 -12.63
CA GLN A 43 -11.87 -2.26 -12.58
C GLN A 43 -12.35 -0.89 -12.08
N ALA A 44 -11.74 -0.36 -11.01
CA ALA A 44 -12.09 0.97 -10.50
C ALA A 44 -11.84 2.07 -11.53
N ARG A 45 -10.73 1.99 -12.28
CA ARG A 45 -10.42 2.94 -13.36
C ARG A 45 -11.43 2.87 -14.50
N GLU A 46 -11.81 1.66 -14.91
CA GLU A 46 -12.83 1.45 -15.95
C GLU A 46 -14.21 1.94 -15.52
N ALA A 47 -14.55 1.79 -14.24
CA ALA A 47 -15.79 2.29 -13.66
C ALA A 47 -15.78 3.81 -13.37
N GLY A 48 -14.66 4.51 -13.60
CA GLY A 48 -14.52 5.93 -13.27
C GLY A 48 -14.51 6.22 -11.77
N VAL A 49 -14.25 5.21 -10.94
CA VAL A 49 -14.14 5.32 -9.48
C VAL A 49 -12.74 5.80 -9.12
N SER A 50 -12.67 6.85 -8.31
CA SER A 50 -11.40 7.32 -7.76
C SER A 50 -10.75 6.25 -6.88
N LEU A 51 -9.45 6.02 -7.04
CA LEU A 51 -8.74 5.04 -6.20
C LEU A 51 -8.67 5.49 -4.74
N THR A 52 -8.61 6.80 -4.50
CA THR A 52 -8.49 7.43 -3.18
C THR A 52 -9.47 8.60 -3.05
N GLY A 53 -9.55 9.18 -1.84
CA GLY A 53 -10.42 10.32 -1.54
C GLY A 53 -11.82 9.93 -1.06
N PRO A 54 -12.68 10.92 -0.76
CA PRO A 54 -14.05 10.68 -0.34
C PRO A 54 -14.83 9.91 -1.41
N GLY A 55 -15.34 8.72 -1.05
CA GLY A 55 -16.02 7.83 -2.00
C GLY A 55 -15.10 7.01 -2.90
N GLY A 56 -13.78 7.08 -2.70
CA GLY A 56 -12.82 6.27 -3.47
C GLY A 56 -12.74 4.81 -3.01
N LEU A 57 -12.19 3.96 -3.88
CA LEU A 57 -12.08 2.51 -3.66
C LEU A 57 -11.41 2.17 -2.32
N LEU A 58 -10.26 2.79 -2.02
CA LEU A 58 -9.53 2.47 -0.79
C LEU A 58 -10.36 2.83 0.46
N LYS A 59 -11.07 3.97 0.44
CA LYS A 59 -11.94 4.38 1.54
C LYS A 59 -13.09 3.38 1.74
N ALA A 60 -13.68 2.90 0.65
CA ALA A 60 -14.74 1.90 0.69
C ALA A 60 -14.24 0.56 1.24
N MET A 61 -13.10 0.07 0.74
CA MET A 61 -12.48 -1.18 1.20
C MET A 61 -12.12 -1.13 2.69
N THR A 62 -11.45 -0.07 3.15
CA THR A 62 -11.12 0.08 4.58
C THR A 62 -12.38 0.14 5.45
N LYS A 63 -13.44 0.81 4.98
CA LYS A 63 -14.72 0.86 5.69
C LYS A 63 -15.32 -0.54 5.82
N THR A 64 -15.43 -1.26 4.71
CA THR A 64 -15.99 -2.62 4.70
C THR A 64 -15.23 -3.54 5.63
N VAL A 65 -13.89 -3.57 5.58
CA VAL A 65 -13.08 -4.41 6.46
C VAL A 65 -13.34 -4.11 7.93
N ILE A 66 -13.37 -2.84 8.32
CA ILE A 66 -13.64 -2.44 9.70
C ILE A 66 -15.04 -2.86 10.13
N GLU A 67 -16.06 -2.60 9.31
CA GLU A 67 -17.44 -2.98 9.64
C GLU A 67 -17.58 -4.50 9.78
N THR A 68 -17.03 -5.27 8.83
CA THR A 68 -17.05 -6.75 8.88
C THR A 68 -16.23 -7.34 10.03
N ALA A 69 -15.24 -6.60 10.55
CA ALA A 69 -14.45 -7.04 11.69
C ALA A 69 -15.14 -6.75 13.03
N LEU A 70 -16.17 -5.90 13.03
CA LEU A 70 -16.91 -5.47 14.22
C LEU A 70 -18.30 -6.10 14.33
N ASP A 71 -18.84 -6.64 13.23
CA ASP A 71 -20.02 -7.52 13.20
C ASP A 71 -19.73 -8.88 13.88
#